data_AF-A0A2E0R9K6-F1
#
_entry.id   AF-A0A2E0R9K6-F1
#
_cell.length_a   1.000
_cell.length_b   1.000
_cell.length_c   1.000
_cell.angle_alpha   90.00
_cell.angle_beta   90.00
_cell.angle_gamma   90.00
#
_symmetry.space_group_name_H-M   'P 1'
#
loop_
_entity.id
_entity.type
_entity.pdbx_description
1 polymer ?
#
loop_
_entity_poly.entity_id
_entity_poly.type
_entity_poly.pdbx_seq_one_letter_code
_entity_poly.pdbx_strand_id
1 'polypeptide(L)' 'MLVLNEDIKTQIIKHAIDEFPNEACGLFSANSGSSTIACFYPMANVANSEIIYQLDPLEMMKVEGIAD' A
#
# COMPACT_ATOMS: atom_id res chain seq x y z
N MET A 1 -1.92 -5.15 17.88
CA MET A 1 -1.98 -6.25 16.89
C MET A 1 -2.68 -5.70 15.67
N LEU A 2 -2.06 -5.73 14.50
CA LEU A 2 -2.65 -5.23 13.26
C LEU A 2 -3.75 -6.17 12.77
N VAL A 3 -4.90 -5.60 12.36
CA VAL A 3 -6.06 -6.34 11.85
C VAL A 3 -6.32 -5.93 10.41
N LEU A 4 -6.38 -6.92 9.53
CA LEU A 4 -6.59 -6.76 8.10
C LEU A 4 -7.90 -7.44 7.70
N ASN A 5 -8.79 -6.70 7.05
CA ASN A 5 -10.03 -7.27 6.51
C ASN A 5 -9.75 -8.04 5.21
N GLU A 6 -10.58 -9.03 4.88
CA GLU A 6 -10.37 -9.89 3.71
C GLU A 6 -10.47 -9.13 2.37
N ASP A 7 -11.23 -8.04 2.30
CA ASP A 7 -11.31 -7.19 1.12
C ASP A 7 -9.98 -6.46 0.87
N ILE A 8 -9.37 -5.90 1.91
CA ILE A 8 -8.06 -5.23 1.83
C ILE A 8 -6.97 -6.24 1.48
N LYS A 9 -7.00 -7.42 2.11
CA LYS A 9 -6.09 -8.52 1.78
C LYS A 9 -6.17 -8.94 0.31
N THR A 10 -7.38 -9.01 -0.24
CA THR A 10 -7.61 -9.32 -1.66
C THR A 10 -7.01 -8.25 -2.56
N GLN A 11 -7.15 -6.96 -2.19
CA GLN A 11 -6.54 -5.86 -2.93
C GLN A 11 -5.00 -5.92 -2.91
N ILE A 12 -4.39 -6.23 -1.76
CA ILE A 12 -2.93 -6.40 -1.65
C ILE A 12 -2.44 -7.53 -2.56
N ILE A 13 -3.09 -8.69 -2.51
CA ILE A 13 -2.71 -9.84 -3.33
C ILE A 13 -2.86 -9.52 -4.82
N LYS A 14 -3.95 -8.85 -5.20
CA LYS A 14 -4.14 -8.42 -6.59
C LYS A 14 -3.03 -7.48 -7.05
N HIS A 15 -2.68 -6.47 -6.24
CA HIS A 15 -1.60 -5.55 -6.57
C HIS A 15 -0.25 -6.28 -6.72
N ALA A 16 0.06 -7.21 -5.81
CA ALA A 16 1.28 -8.01 -5.90
C ALA A 16 1.35 -8.88 -7.17
N ILE A 17 0.21 -9.40 -7.64
CA ILE A 17 0.15 -10.14 -8.91
C ILE A 17 0.32 -9.20 -10.10
N ASP A 18 -0.31 -8.02 -10.06
CA ASP A 18 -0.28 -7.06 -11.16
C ASP A 18 1.13 -6.43 -11.34
N GLU A 19 1.89 -6.28 -10.25
CA GLU A 19 3.24 -5.68 -10.26
C GLU A 19 4.36 -6.71 -10.58
N PHE A 20 4.04 -8.01 -10.55
CA PHE A 20 5.02 -9.07 -10.81
C PHE A 20 5.71 -8.88 -12.18
N PRO A 21 7.05 -9.00 -12.27
CA PRO A 21 7.98 -9.57 -11.29
C PRO A 21 8.51 -8.58 -10.24
N ASN A 22 8.19 -7.29 -10.36
CA ASN A 22 8.71 -6.30 -9.42
C ASN A 22 8.07 -6.46 -8.04
N GLU A 23 8.77 -5.95 -7.03
CA GLU A 23 8.23 -5.79 -5.68
C GLU A 23 7.06 -4.81 -5.73
N ALA A 24 5.97 -5.17 -5.04
CA ALA A 24 4.74 -4.40 -4.95
C ALA A 24 4.64 -3.71 -3.58
N CYS A 25 4.61 -2.37 -3.59
CA CYS A 25 4.59 -1.56 -2.39
C CYS A 25 3.32 -0.71 -2.30
N GLY A 26 3.04 -0.17 -1.12
CA GLY A 26 1.83 0.59 -0.89
C GLY A 26 1.76 1.13 0.53
N LEU A 27 0.71 1.91 0.81
CA LEU A 27 0.46 2.48 2.12
C LEU A 27 -0.85 1.95 2.71
N PHE A 28 -0.92 1.92 4.04
CA PHE A 28 -2.14 1.64 4.78
C PHE A 28 -2.54 2.87 5.60
N SER A 29 -3.83 3.12 5.71
CA SER A 29 -4.36 4.05 6.72
C SER A 29 -5.27 3.32 7.71
N ALA A 30 -5.35 3.87 8.92
CA ALA A 30 -6.26 3.43 9.97
C ALA A 30 -6.73 4.66 10.75
N ASN A 31 -7.92 4.58 11.33
CA ASN A 31 -8.39 5.61 12.24
C ASN A 31 -7.43 5.75 13.43
N SER A 32 -7.25 6.97 13.95
CA SER A 32 -6.38 7.20 15.10
C SER A 32 -6.78 6.32 16.29
N GLY A 33 -5.81 5.61 16.86
CA GLY A 33 -6.02 4.65 17.95
C GLY A 33 -6.55 3.27 17.52
N SER A 34 -6.87 3.06 16.25
CA SER A 34 -7.25 1.75 15.70
C SER A 34 -6.01 0.96 15.24
N SER A 35 -6.03 -0.36 15.43
CA SER A 35 -5.10 -1.27 14.75
C SER A 35 -5.73 -1.99 13.55
N THR A 36 -7.00 -1.71 13.26
CA THR A 36 -7.70 -2.21 12.09
C THR A 36 -7.47 -1.27 10.92
N ILE A 37 -6.91 -1.82 9.84
CA ILE A 37 -6.68 -1.08 8.59
C ILE A 37 -8.02 -0.67 7.98
N ALA A 38 -8.14 0.61 7.64
CA ALA A 38 -9.30 1.19 6.99
C ALA A 38 -9.17 1.14 5.46
N CYS A 39 -8.00 1.48 4.94
CA CYS A 39 -7.73 1.55 3.49
C CYS A 39 -6.34 1.03 3.14
N PHE A 40 -6.21 0.49 1.93
CA PHE A 40 -4.94 0.20 1.27
C PHE A 40 -4.80 1.06 0.02
N TYR A 41 -3.62 1.64 -0.15
CA TYR A 41 -3.26 2.48 -1.29
C TYR A 41 -2.09 1.82 -2.01
N PRO A 42 -2.33 1.10 -3.14
CA PRO A 42 -1.24 0.57 -3.95
C PRO A 42 -0.40 1.72 -4.49
N MET A 43 0.92 1.54 -4.59
CA MET A 43 1.86 2.55 -5.06
C MET A 43 2.75 1.97 -6.15
N ALA A 44 3.22 2.83 -7.06
CA ALA A 44 4.21 2.40 -8.02
C ALA A 44 5.57 2.17 -7.35
N ASN A 45 6.23 1.04 -7.66
CA ASN A 45 7.63 0.83 -7.30
C ASN A 45 8.54 1.56 -8.30
N VAL A 46 8.95 2.77 -7.96
CA VAL A 46 9.79 3.62 -8.83
C VAL A 46 11.18 2.98 -9.09
N ALA A 47 11.65 2.11 -8.21
CA ALA A 47 12.90 1.37 -8.40
C ALA A 47 12.80 0.28 -9.47
N ASN A 48 11.57 -0.12 -9.87
CA ASN A 48 11.30 -1.19 -10.84
C ASN A 48 12.15 -2.44 -10.55
N SER A 49 12.15 -2.88 -9.28
CA SER A 49 13.03 -3.93 -8.79
C SER A 49 12.23 -5.03 -8.12
N GLU A 50 12.65 -6.27 -8.31
CA GLU A 50 12.09 -7.46 -7.66
C GLU A 50 12.47 -7.58 -6.17
N ILE A 51 13.47 -6.80 -5.70
CA ILE A 51 14.09 -6.97 -4.37
C ILE A 51 13.89 -5.75 -3.49
N ILE A 52 13.95 -4.56 -4.07
CA ILE A 52 13.84 -3.29 -3.34
C ILE A 52 12.64 -2.50 -3.85
N TYR A 53 12.17 -1.60 -3.00
CA TYR A 53 11.13 -0.65 -3.36
C TYR A 53 11.60 0.77 -3.17
N GLN A 54 11.07 1.66 -4.00
CA GLN A 54 11.11 3.09 -3.77
C GLN A 54 9.72 3.65 -4.06
N LEU A 55 9.10 4.23 -3.04
CA LEU A 55 7.81 4.90 -3.18
C LEU A 55 7.96 6.15 -4.06
N ASP A 56 6.94 6.42 -4.88
CA ASP A 56 6.81 7.72 -5.54
C ASP A 56 6.47 8.80 -4.50
N PRO A 57 7.34 9.79 -4.27
CA PRO A 57 7.11 10.83 -3.25
C PRO A 57 5.85 11.68 -3.54
N LEU A 58 5.50 11.88 -4.81
CA LEU A 58 4.32 12.65 -5.19
C LEU A 58 3.04 11.85 -4.96
N GLU A 59 3.08 10.53 -5.17
CA GLU A 59 1.95 9.66 -4.85
C GLU A 59 1.74 9.56 -3.35
N MET A 60 2.83 9.39 -2.59
CA MET A 60 2.80 9.39 -1.12
C MET A 60 2.17 10.67 -0.56
N MET A 61 2.61 11.85 -1.02
CA MET A 61 2.08 13.13 -0.54
C MET A 61 0.59 13.30 -0.83
N LYS A 62 0.10 12.77 -1.97
CA LYS A 62 -1.34 12.78 -2.28
C LYS A 62 -2.12 11.89 -1.32
N VAL A 63 -1.60 10.71 -1.01
CA VAL A 63 -2.25 9.78 -0.07
C VAL A 63 -2.29 10.35 1.33
N GLU A 64 -1.21 10.99 1.81
CA GLU A 64 -1.23 11.68 3.10
C GLU A 64 -2.35 12.73 3.15
N GLY A 65 -2.50 13.56 2.11
CA GLY A 65 -3.58 14.55 2.05
C GLY A 65 -5.00 13.99 1.93
N ILE A 66 -5.17 12.71 1.58
CA ILE A 66 -6.47 12.01 1.55
C ILE A 66 -6.76 11.31 2.88
N ALA A 67 -5.72 10.89 3.60
CA ALA A 67 -5.81 10.10 4.81
C ALA A 67 -5.89 10.94 6.10
N ASP A 68 -5.47 12.21 6.05
CA ASP A 68 -5.71 13.24 7.10
C ASP A 68 -7.19 13.62 7.24
#